data_AF-A0A257WYD1-F1
#
_entry.id   AF-A0A257WYD1-F1
#
_cell.length_a   1.000
_cell.length_b   1.000
_cell.length_c   1.000
_cell.angle_alpha   90.00
_cell.angle_beta   90.00
_cell.angle_gamma   90.00
#
_symmetry.space_group_name_H-M   'P 1'
#
loop_
_entity.id
_entity.type
_entity.pdbx_description
1 polymer ?
#
loop_
_entity_poly.entity_id
_entity_poly.type
_entity_poly.pdbx_seq_one_letter_code
_entity_poly.pdbx_strand_id
1 'polypeptide(L)'
;MSAVALLVAPLAAHSGEPASIMTAERQKIVSQTLPFSDRQDFDFAERGFLGTRADPLIKRADGQVAWNLAAYDFLKGEAPATVNPSLWRQAQLLARHGLYQVSDSVWQVRGFDLANITFIKGDTGWVVVDPLTSAETAKAAFELVTQKLGAL
;
A
#
# COMPACT_ATOMS: atom_id res chain seq x y z
N MET A 1 -4.67 4.78 59.19
CA MET A 1 -4.96 4.35 57.81
C MET A 1 -3.74 4.70 56.97
N SER A 2 -2.94 3.70 56.57
CA SER A 2 -1.73 3.91 55.79
C SER A 2 -2.08 3.72 54.31
N ALA A 3 -1.95 4.76 53.51
CA ALA A 3 -2.23 4.71 52.08
C ALA A 3 -1.01 4.13 51.35
N VAL A 4 -1.15 2.94 50.79
CA VAL A 4 -0.17 2.35 49.88
C VAL A 4 -0.38 2.99 48.51
N ALA A 5 0.56 3.82 48.08
CA ALA A 5 0.59 4.31 46.71
C ALA A 5 1.14 3.20 45.80
N LEU A 6 0.27 2.62 44.95
CA LEU A 6 0.74 1.80 43.83
C LEU A 6 1.40 2.73 42.80
N LEU A 7 2.72 2.62 42.64
CA LEU A 7 3.39 3.12 41.45
C LEU A 7 3.00 2.22 40.27
N VAL A 8 2.19 2.75 39.37
CA VAL A 8 2.03 2.20 38.03
C VAL A 8 3.26 2.63 37.22
N ALA A 9 4.18 1.70 36.98
CA ALA A 9 5.26 1.93 36.03
C ALA A 9 4.66 2.05 34.61
N PRO A 10 5.04 3.06 33.82
CA PRO A 10 4.58 3.14 32.44
C PRO A 10 5.11 1.93 31.67
N LEU A 11 4.24 1.24 30.93
CA LEU A 11 4.70 0.31 29.89
C LEU A 11 5.53 1.12 28.89
N ALA A 12 6.86 1.02 28.98
CA ALA A 12 7.71 1.47 27.90
C ALA A 12 7.34 0.65 26.66
N ALA A 13 6.98 1.32 25.56
CA ALA A 13 6.82 0.67 24.27
C ALA A 13 8.15 -0.02 23.94
N HIS A 14 8.17 -1.35 23.97
CA HIS A 14 9.35 -2.11 23.62
C HIS A 14 9.58 -1.94 22.11
N SER A 15 10.64 -1.21 21.73
CA SER A 15 11.06 -1.14 20.34
C SER A 15 11.40 -2.54 19.84
N GLY A 16 11.11 -2.84 18.57
CA GLY A 16 11.47 -4.12 17.98
C GLY A 16 12.97 -4.41 18.13
N GLU A 17 13.31 -5.61 18.54
CA GLU A 17 14.71 -6.04 18.69
C GLU A 17 15.36 -6.21 17.30
N PRO A 18 16.70 -6.03 17.20
CA PRO A 18 17.43 -6.40 16.01
C PRO A 18 17.24 -7.88 15.64
N ALA A 19 17.35 -8.20 14.35
CA ALA A 19 17.34 -9.60 13.92
C ALA A 19 18.50 -10.37 14.56
N SER A 20 18.21 -11.54 15.14
CA SER A 20 19.25 -12.45 15.62
C SER A 20 20.19 -12.87 14.48
N ILE A 21 21.39 -13.34 14.82
CA ILE A 21 22.34 -13.89 13.83
C ILE A 21 21.69 -15.01 13.01
N MET A 22 20.91 -15.88 13.65
CA MET A 22 20.21 -16.97 12.98
C MET A 22 19.17 -16.44 11.98
N THR A 23 18.39 -15.43 12.37
CA THR A 23 17.41 -14.78 11.49
C THR A 23 18.09 -14.14 10.29
N ALA A 24 19.15 -13.35 10.52
CA ALA A 24 19.88 -12.67 9.46
C ALA A 24 20.49 -13.65 8.44
N GLU A 25 21.04 -14.77 8.92
CA GLU A 25 21.57 -15.82 8.06
C GLU A 25 20.48 -16.50 7.23
N ARG A 26 19.30 -16.76 7.83
CA ARG A 26 18.14 -17.28 7.09
C ARG A 26 17.68 -16.31 5.98
N GLN A 27 17.68 -14.99 6.23
CA GLN A 27 17.35 -14.03 5.19
C GLN A 27 18.37 -14.05 4.04
N LYS A 28 19.67 -14.15 4.33
CA LYS A 28 20.71 -14.28 3.30
C LYS A 28 20.52 -15.51 2.43
N ILE A 29 20.17 -16.66 3.03
CA ILE A 29 19.89 -17.88 2.27
C ILE A 29 18.73 -17.64 1.30
N VAL A 30 17.63 -17.03 1.75
CA VAL A 30 16.48 -16.71 0.87
C VAL A 30 16.93 -15.84 -0.31
N SER A 31 17.73 -14.80 -0.06
CA SER A 31 18.28 -13.90 -1.09
C SER A 31 19.12 -14.62 -2.15
N GLN A 32 19.72 -15.77 -1.81
CA GLN A 32 20.55 -16.56 -2.72
C GLN A 32 19.76 -17.64 -3.47
N THR A 33 18.61 -18.07 -2.96
CA THR A 33 17.83 -19.19 -3.52
C THR A 33 16.73 -18.78 -4.49
N LEU A 34 16.25 -17.54 -4.43
CA LEU A 34 15.17 -17.05 -5.28
C LEU A 34 15.70 -16.14 -6.41
N PRO A 35 14.99 -16.04 -7.55
CA PRO A 35 15.45 -15.27 -8.70
C PRO A 35 15.22 -13.76 -8.53
N PHE A 36 15.94 -13.11 -7.61
CA PHE A 36 15.78 -11.66 -7.35
C PHE A 36 16.20 -10.75 -8.51
N SER A 37 16.96 -11.27 -9.47
CA SER A 37 17.27 -10.57 -10.73
C SER A 37 16.07 -10.50 -11.68
N ASP A 38 15.04 -11.34 -11.49
CA ASP A 38 13.80 -11.25 -12.25
C ASP A 38 12.95 -10.07 -11.76
N ARG A 39 12.84 -9.08 -12.65
CA ARG A 39 12.14 -7.82 -12.41
C ARG A 39 10.83 -7.69 -13.16
N GLN A 40 10.33 -8.74 -13.80
CA GLN A 40 9.11 -8.69 -14.60
C GLN A 40 7.90 -8.12 -13.83
N ASP A 41 7.73 -8.49 -12.56
CA ASP A 41 6.62 -7.97 -11.75
C ASP A 41 6.71 -6.46 -11.52
N PHE A 42 7.91 -5.89 -11.46
CA PHE A 42 8.07 -4.45 -11.32
C PHE A 42 7.62 -3.73 -12.59
N ASP A 43 7.97 -4.27 -13.76
CA ASP A 43 7.54 -3.73 -15.04
C ASP A 43 6.01 -3.82 -15.17
N PHE A 44 5.40 -4.94 -14.77
CA PHE A 44 3.96 -5.11 -14.74
C PHE A 44 3.26 -4.17 -13.75
N ALA A 45 3.84 -3.96 -12.58
CA ALA A 45 3.31 -3.05 -11.59
C ALA A 45 3.42 -1.57 -12.04
N GLU A 46 4.38 -1.21 -12.90
CA GLU A 46 4.52 0.17 -13.40
C GLU A 46 3.70 0.46 -14.66
N ARG A 47 3.43 -0.57 -15.46
CA ARG A 47 2.78 -0.44 -16.76
C ARG A 47 1.43 0.29 -16.66
N GLY A 48 1.27 1.29 -17.52
CA GLY A 48 0.02 2.04 -17.65
C GLY A 48 -0.23 3.08 -16.55
N PHE A 49 0.75 3.39 -15.70
CA PHE A 49 0.59 4.40 -14.65
C PHE A 49 0.21 5.79 -15.20
N LEU A 50 -0.87 6.38 -14.67
CA LEU A 50 -1.37 7.71 -15.04
C LEU A 50 -1.23 8.75 -13.93
N GLY A 51 -0.88 8.32 -12.71
CA GLY A 51 -0.67 9.19 -11.56
C GLY A 51 -1.39 8.70 -10.30
N THR A 52 -1.17 9.43 -9.21
CA THR A 52 -1.82 9.20 -7.92
C THR A 52 -2.27 10.54 -7.32
N ARG A 53 -2.96 10.50 -6.17
CA ARG A 53 -3.35 11.68 -5.40
C ARG A 53 -2.13 12.48 -4.92
N ALA A 54 -2.27 13.80 -4.92
CA ALA A 54 -1.30 14.71 -4.33
C ALA A 54 -1.32 14.70 -2.79
N ASP A 55 -2.51 14.68 -2.19
CA ASP A 55 -2.66 14.42 -0.75
C ASP A 55 -2.76 12.89 -0.51
N PRO A 56 -1.79 12.27 0.17
CA PRO A 56 -1.79 10.82 0.42
C PRO A 56 -2.83 10.39 1.47
N LEU A 57 -3.42 11.31 2.23
CA LEU A 57 -4.36 10.99 3.29
C LEU A 57 -5.81 10.97 2.78
N ILE A 58 -6.40 9.80 2.76
CA ILE A 58 -7.84 9.63 2.56
C ILE A 58 -8.51 9.77 3.92
N LYS A 59 -9.31 10.83 4.11
CA LYS A 59 -9.94 11.16 5.39
C LYS A 59 -11.43 10.86 5.37
N ARG A 60 -11.94 10.48 6.53
CA ARG A 60 -13.36 10.35 6.86
C ARG A 60 -13.97 11.72 7.15
N ALA A 61 -15.30 11.78 7.18
CA ALA A 61 -16.04 13.00 7.48
C ALA A 61 -15.74 13.58 8.87
N ASP A 62 -15.33 12.74 9.83
CA ASP A 62 -14.93 13.15 11.19
C ASP A 62 -13.47 13.62 11.28
N GLY A 63 -12.75 13.67 10.15
CA GLY A 63 -11.36 14.10 10.06
C GLY A 63 -10.32 13.01 10.34
N GLN A 64 -10.74 11.81 10.76
CA GLN A 64 -9.83 10.68 10.93
C GLN A 64 -9.34 10.14 9.59
N VAL A 65 -8.16 9.51 9.58
CA VAL A 65 -7.58 8.92 8.37
C VAL A 65 -8.23 7.55 8.12
N ALA A 66 -8.93 7.39 7.00
CA ALA A 66 -9.39 6.09 6.51
C ALA A 66 -8.24 5.29 5.90
N TRP A 67 -7.38 5.96 5.13
CA TRP A 67 -6.24 5.33 4.45
C TRP A 67 -5.11 6.32 4.24
N ASN A 68 -3.86 5.87 4.34
CA ASN A 68 -2.67 6.69 4.10
C ASN A 68 -1.79 6.02 3.03
N LEU A 69 -1.76 6.61 1.83
CA LEU A 69 -0.96 6.12 0.71
C LEU A 69 0.55 6.17 0.98
N ALA A 70 1.00 7.09 1.83
CA ALA A 70 2.41 7.26 2.20
C ALA A 70 2.84 6.39 3.40
N ALA A 71 1.95 5.54 3.94
CA ALA A 71 2.26 4.71 5.12
C ALA A 71 3.45 3.77 4.91
N TYR A 72 3.77 3.43 3.66
CA TYR A 72 4.80 2.48 3.28
C TYR A 72 5.99 3.10 2.54
N ASP A 73 6.17 4.42 2.62
CA ASP A 73 7.29 5.14 1.97
C ASP A 73 8.69 4.70 2.46
N PHE A 74 8.74 3.93 3.54
CA PHE A 74 9.96 3.31 4.05
C PHE A 74 10.42 2.09 3.23
N LEU A 75 9.59 1.53 2.36
CA LEU A 75 9.90 0.34 1.53
C LEU A 75 10.84 0.69 0.37
N LYS A 76 12.04 1.17 0.69
CA LYS A 76 13.06 1.60 -0.27
C LYS A 76 14.33 0.78 -0.09
N GLY A 77 15.04 0.54 -1.20
CA GLY A 77 16.31 -0.18 -1.18
C GLY A 77 16.18 -1.66 -0.82
N GLU A 78 17.27 -2.21 -0.28
CA GLU A 78 17.37 -3.61 0.11
C GLU A 78 16.54 -3.93 1.36
N ALA A 79 16.14 -5.21 1.48
CA ALA A 79 15.40 -5.67 2.64
C ALA A 79 16.27 -5.63 3.90
N PRO A 80 15.79 -5.06 5.02
CA PRO A 80 16.49 -5.16 6.29
C PRO A 80 16.49 -6.61 6.79
N ALA A 81 17.48 -6.99 7.59
CA ALA A 81 17.61 -8.36 8.13
C ALA A 81 16.41 -8.80 9.01
N THR A 82 15.59 -7.85 9.46
CA THR A 82 14.36 -8.10 10.23
C THR A 82 13.16 -8.48 9.36
N VAL A 83 13.27 -8.40 8.03
CA VAL A 83 12.18 -8.73 7.10
C VAL A 83 12.67 -9.76 6.08
N ASN A 84 11.80 -10.70 5.71
CA ASN A 84 12.10 -11.64 4.64
C ASN A 84 12.27 -10.88 3.30
N PRO A 85 13.35 -11.12 2.53
CA PRO A 85 13.63 -10.36 1.31
C PRO A 85 12.58 -10.58 0.21
N SER A 86 11.94 -11.75 0.14
CA SER A 86 10.83 -12.00 -0.78
C SER A 86 9.59 -11.20 -0.39
N LEU A 87 9.29 -11.12 0.91
CA LEU A 87 8.18 -10.30 1.42
C LEU A 87 8.46 -8.81 1.18
N TRP A 88 9.70 -8.36 1.37
CA TRP A 88 10.09 -6.98 1.09
C TRP A 88 9.88 -6.62 -0.39
N ARG A 89 10.30 -7.49 -1.32
CA ARG A 89 10.02 -7.34 -2.76
C ARG A 89 8.52 -7.23 -3.02
N GLN A 90 7.71 -8.12 -2.43
CA GLN A 90 6.26 -8.09 -2.60
C GLN A 90 5.63 -6.81 -2.04
N ALA A 91 6.07 -6.36 -0.87
CA ALA A 91 5.60 -5.14 -0.26
C ALA A 91 5.93 -3.91 -1.14
N GLN A 92 7.12 -3.87 -1.74
CA GLN A 92 7.50 -2.83 -2.71
C GLN A 92 6.59 -2.81 -3.95
N LEU A 93 6.15 -3.98 -4.42
CA LEU A 93 5.20 -4.08 -5.53
C LEU A 93 3.82 -3.56 -5.13
N LEU A 94 3.32 -3.98 -3.96
CA LEU A 94 1.99 -3.60 -3.45
C LEU A 94 1.90 -2.12 -3.03
N ALA A 95 3.00 -1.51 -2.61
CA ALA A 95 3.05 -0.09 -2.24
C ALA A 95 2.84 0.86 -3.42
N ARG A 96 2.85 0.35 -4.66
CA ARG A 96 2.64 1.14 -5.89
C ARG A 96 1.17 1.48 -6.07
N HIS A 97 0.76 2.58 -5.48
CA HIS A 97 -0.60 3.08 -5.54
C HIS A 97 -0.84 4.06 -6.69
N GLY A 98 -2.10 4.22 -7.12
CA GLY A 98 -2.50 5.18 -8.15
C GLY A 98 -3.44 4.60 -9.21
N LEU A 99 -3.68 5.37 -10.26
CA LEU A 99 -4.48 5.02 -11.43
C LEU A 99 -3.59 4.41 -12.52
N TYR A 100 -4.04 3.28 -13.06
CA TYR A 100 -3.36 2.54 -14.11
C TYR A 100 -4.32 2.20 -15.25
N GLN A 101 -3.86 2.37 -16.48
CA GLN A 101 -4.53 1.86 -17.68
C GLN A 101 -4.18 0.39 -17.91
N VAL A 102 -5.19 -0.47 -17.94
CA VAL A 102 -5.04 -1.92 -18.17
C VAL A 102 -5.25 -2.25 -19.66
N SER A 103 -6.21 -1.58 -20.29
CA SER A 103 -6.46 -1.64 -21.74
C SER A 103 -7.09 -0.32 -22.21
N ASP A 104 -7.48 -0.23 -23.48
CA ASP A 104 -8.04 1.00 -24.07
C ASP A 104 -9.30 1.51 -23.37
N SER A 105 -10.07 0.63 -22.73
CA SER A 105 -11.34 0.97 -22.06
C SER A 105 -11.40 0.53 -20.59
N VAL A 106 -10.29 0.05 -20.00
CA VAL A 106 -10.25 -0.47 -18.63
C VAL A 106 -9.13 0.18 -17.84
N TRP A 107 -9.47 0.73 -16.67
CA TRP A 107 -8.54 1.30 -15.71
C TRP A 107 -8.74 0.71 -14.33
N GLN A 108 -7.68 0.71 -13.54
CA GLN A 108 -7.74 0.34 -12.12
C GLN A 108 -7.11 1.42 -11.26
N VAL A 109 -7.78 1.75 -10.16
CA VAL A 109 -7.11 2.43 -9.04
C VAL A 109 -6.67 1.36 -8.05
N ARG A 110 -5.38 1.37 -7.74
CA ARG A 110 -4.70 0.37 -6.90
C ARG A 110 -4.10 1.04 -5.67
N GLY A 111 -4.03 0.30 -4.57
CA GLY A 111 -3.39 0.75 -3.32
C GLY A 111 -4.12 1.87 -2.57
N PHE A 112 -5.36 2.20 -2.97
CA PHE A 112 -6.25 3.12 -2.23
C PHE A 112 -7.00 2.42 -1.09
N ASP A 113 -6.94 1.10 -1.08
CA ASP A 113 -7.48 0.18 -0.10
C ASP A 113 -6.71 -1.16 -0.28
N LEU A 114 -7.14 -2.22 0.40
CA LEU A 114 -6.59 -3.56 0.20
C LEU A 114 -6.88 -4.10 -1.21
N ALA A 115 -8.08 -3.84 -1.73
CA ALA A 115 -8.49 -4.26 -3.07
C ALA A 115 -8.16 -3.21 -4.13
N ASN A 116 -8.28 -3.60 -5.40
CA ASN A 116 -8.36 -2.67 -6.51
C ASN A 116 -9.83 -2.32 -6.78
N ILE A 117 -10.07 -1.13 -7.33
CA ILE A 117 -11.34 -0.76 -7.93
C ILE A 117 -11.13 -0.60 -9.44
N THR A 118 -12.01 -1.19 -10.23
CA THR A 118 -11.90 -1.20 -11.69
C THR A 118 -12.97 -0.31 -12.31
N PHE A 119 -12.55 0.55 -13.23
CA PHE A 119 -13.40 1.44 -14.02
C PHE A 119 -13.35 1.01 -15.47
N ILE A 120 -14.51 0.64 -16.02
CA ILE A 120 -14.67 0.24 -17.42
C ILE A 120 -15.50 1.31 -18.11
N LYS A 121 -14.96 1.89 -19.18
CA LYS A 121 -15.67 2.90 -19.97
C LYS A 121 -16.78 2.23 -20.78
N GLY A 122 -18.03 2.60 -20.48
CA GLY A 122 -19.19 2.30 -21.31
C GLY A 122 -19.55 3.49 -22.21
N ASP A 123 -20.65 3.35 -22.95
CA ASP A 123 -21.09 4.35 -23.93
C ASP A 123 -21.58 5.65 -23.29
N THR A 124 -22.19 5.55 -22.11
CA THR A 124 -22.84 6.68 -21.42
C THR A 124 -22.33 6.89 -19.98
N GLY A 125 -21.22 6.24 -19.61
CA GLY A 125 -20.70 6.33 -18.25
C GLY A 125 -19.78 5.18 -17.87
N TRP A 126 -19.45 5.10 -16.59
CA TRP A 126 -18.59 4.08 -16.03
C TRP A 126 -19.38 2.85 -15.56
N VAL A 127 -18.87 1.66 -15.87
CA VAL A 127 -19.15 0.44 -15.11
C VAL A 127 -18.04 0.29 -14.07
N VAL A 128 -18.42 0.21 -12.79
CA VAL A 128 -17.49 0.13 -11.67
C VAL A 128 -17.56 -1.25 -11.03
N VAL A 129 -16.41 -1.89 -10.86
CA VAL A 129 -16.28 -3.22 -10.24
C VAL A 129 -15.46 -3.08 -8.96
N ASP A 130 -15.97 -3.71 -7.89
CA ASP A 130 -15.38 -3.79 -6.55
C ASP A 130 -15.03 -2.42 -5.94
N PRO A 131 -16.02 -1.69 -5.39
CA PRO A 131 -15.85 -0.32 -4.90
C PRO A 131 -15.18 -0.27 -3.51
N LEU A 132 -14.07 -1.00 -3.35
CA LEU A 132 -13.19 -1.01 -2.18
C LEU A 132 -13.91 -1.35 -0.85
N THR A 133 -13.26 -1.10 0.29
CA THR A 133 -13.79 -1.44 1.62
C THR A 133 -14.62 -0.31 2.21
N SER A 134 -14.31 0.95 1.89
CA SER A 134 -15.02 2.12 2.43
C SER A 134 -15.45 3.12 1.35
N ALA A 135 -16.50 3.88 1.67
CA ALA A 135 -17.01 4.92 0.79
C ALA A 135 -15.96 6.02 0.55
N GLU A 136 -15.13 6.32 1.56
CA GLU A 136 -14.05 7.30 1.47
C GLU A 136 -12.98 6.89 0.46
N THR A 137 -12.54 5.64 0.47
CA THR A 137 -11.51 5.15 -0.47
C THR A 137 -12.08 5.05 -1.88
N ALA A 138 -13.32 4.58 -2.03
CA ALA A 138 -14.01 4.51 -3.32
C ALA A 138 -14.21 5.90 -3.94
N LYS A 139 -14.65 6.89 -3.13
CA LYS A 139 -14.81 8.28 -3.57
C LYS A 139 -13.48 8.87 -4.02
N ALA A 140 -12.41 8.69 -3.23
CA ALA A 140 -11.08 9.18 -3.59
C ALA A 140 -10.55 8.55 -4.89
N ALA A 141 -10.83 7.27 -5.11
CA ALA A 141 -10.47 6.59 -6.36
C ALA A 141 -11.23 7.18 -7.56
N PHE A 142 -12.53 7.42 -7.41
CA PHE A 142 -13.35 8.03 -8.45
C PHE A 142 -12.96 9.48 -8.75
N GLU A 143 -12.59 10.26 -7.73
CA GLU A 143 -12.04 11.61 -7.89
C GLU A 143 -10.74 11.59 -8.72
N LEU A 144 -9.84 10.64 -8.45
CA LEU A 144 -8.61 10.48 -9.22
C LEU A 144 -8.89 10.12 -10.69
N VAL A 145 -9.84 9.20 -10.94
CA VAL A 145 -10.29 8.84 -12.29
C VAL A 145 -10.84 10.05 -13.01
N THR A 146 -11.74 10.79 -12.38
CA THR A 146 -12.36 12.01 -12.93
C THR A 146 -11.31 13.07 -13.24
N GLN A 147 -10.33 13.27 -12.35
CA GLN A 147 -9.24 14.23 -12.54
C GLN A 147 -8.38 13.87 -13.76
N LYS A 148 -8.11 12.58 -13.96
CA LYS A 148 -7.15 12.10 -14.98
C LYS A 148 -7.77 11.86 -16.35
N LEU A 149 -9.01 11.37 -16.38
CA LEU A 149 -9.69 10.92 -17.60
C LEU A 149 -10.88 11.82 -17.97
N GLY A 150 -11.26 12.77 -17.10
CA GLY A 150 -12.48 13.55 -17.24
C GLY A 150 -13.70 12.83 -16.65
N ALA A 151 -14.79 13.59 -16.49
CA ALA A 151 -16.10 13.01 -16.27
C ALA A 151 -16.62 12.44 -17.59
N LEU A 152 -17.22 11.25 -17.54
CA LEU A 152 -18.07 10.73 -18.62
C LEU A 152 -19.51 11.20 -18.41
#